data_AF-A0A7X9E8M2-F1
#
_entry.id   AF-A0A7X9E8M2-F1
#
_cell.length_a   1.000
_cell.length_b   1.000
_cell.length_c   1.000
_cell.angle_alpha   90.00
_cell.angle_beta   90.00
_cell.angle_gamma   90.00
#
_symmetry.space_group_name_H-M   'P 1'
#
loop_
_entity.id
_entity.type
_entity.pdbx_description
1 polymer ?
#
loop_
_entity_poly.entity_id
_entity_poly.type
_entity_poly.pdbx_seq_one_letter_code
_entity_poly.pdbx_strand_id
1 'polypeptide(L)'
;MPEIDYSKIKDGFVSVNTKKDPLPVPDNTLLFDLIALKKEDVESNKVSKTIKNICRNIKKEKNLFFYYPYEFSTDKNINPLQFEKLLTSAFSVIMNYRNNEENNYDTFICIKSNNDFLIYEWANNKFNFIDKVSEFLCSNYRDIKLYSLY
;
A
#
# COMPACT_ATOMS: atom_id res chain seq x y z
N MET A 1 -14.68 19.39 -12.64
CA MET A 1 -13.21 19.22 -12.56
C MET A 1 -12.79 19.47 -11.12
N PRO A 2 -11.76 18.79 -10.60
CA PRO A 2 -11.14 19.20 -9.34
C PRO A 2 -10.66 20.64 -9.46
N GLU A 3 -10.87 21.45 -8.42
CA GLU A 3 -10.30 22.79 -8.34
C GLU A 3 -8.85 22.64 -7.86
N ILE A 4 -7.91 23.21 -8.61
CA ILE A 4 -6.47 23.01 -8.38
C ILE A 4 -5.89 24.32 -7.89
N ASP A 5 -5.22 24.30 -6.73
CA ASP A 5 -4.48 25.42 -6.18
C ASP A 5 -3.00 25.33 -6.57
N TYR A 6 -2.55 26.35 -7.31
CA TYR A 6 -1.17 26.52 -7.76
C TYR A 6 -0.39 27.54 -6.93
N SER A 7 -0.95 28.07 -5.84
CA SER A 7 -0.34 29.11 -4.99
C SER A 7 1.06 28.74 -4.49
N LYS A 8 1.32 27.44 -4.30
CA LYS A 8 2.57 26.86 -3.79
C LYS A 8 3.46 26.25 -4.87
N ILE A 9 3.20 26.47 -6.17
CA ILE A 9 3.96 25.82 -7.25
C ILE A 9 5.46 26.17 -7.23
N LYS A 10 5.82 27.37 -6.75
CA LYS A 10 7.22 27.80 -6.58
C LYS A 10 7.96 27.00 -5.51
N ASP A 11 7.23 26.44 -4.55
CA ASP A 11 7.74 25.54 -3.51
C ASP A 11 7.70 24.07 -3.97
N GLY A 12 7.26 23.79 -5.21
CA GLY A 12 7.16 22.45 -5.77
C GLY A 12 5.83 21.72 -5.49
N PHE A 13 4.83 22.42 -4.95
CA PHE A 13 3.55 21.82 -4.57
C PHE A 13 2.39 22.30 -5.45
N VAL A 14 1.51 21.37 -5.80
CA VAL A 14 0.21 21.65 -6.43
C VAL A 14 -0.85 20.93 -5.60
N SER A 15 -1.80 21.68 -5.07
CA SER A 15 -2.85 21.16 -4.21
C SER A 15 -4.14 20.99 -5.01
N VAL A 16 -4.94 19.99 -4.65
CA VAL A 16 -6.27 19.81 -5.22
C VAL A 16 -7.27 20.04 -4.10
N ASN A 17 -8.14 21.03 -4.25
CA ASN A 17 -9.16 21.32 -3.25
C ASN A 17 -10.08 20.11 -3.10
N THR A 18 -10.32 19.75 -1.84
CA THR A 18 -11.29 18.72 -1.47
C THR A 18 -12.64 19.10 -2.05
N LYS A 19 -13.30 18.15 -2.73
CA LYS A 19 -14.65 18.38 -3.26
C LYS A 19 -15.56 18.82 -2.11
N LYS A 20 -16.36 19.87 -2.32
CA LYS A 20 -17.37 20.33 -1.34
C LYS A 20 -18.32 19.20 -0.93
N ASP A 21 -18.63 18.29 -1.86
CA ASP A 21 -19.36 17.05 -1.63
C ASP A 21 -18.44 15.85 -1.88
N PRO A 22 -17.76 15.33 -0.85
CA PRO A 22 -16.96 14.11 -0.99
C PRO A 22 -17.88 12.95 -1.35
N LEU A 23 -17.42 12.08 -2.25
CA LEU A 23 -18.10 10.80 -2.46
C LEU A 23 -18.09 10.02 -1.14
N PRO A 24 -19.16 9.29 -0.81
CA PRO A 24 -19.15 8.43 0.36
C PRO A 24 -17.99 7.43 0.24
N VAL A 25 -17.33 7.15 1.37
CA VAL A 25 -16.33 6.09 1.43
C VAL A 25 -17.03 4.79 1.00
N PRO A 26 -16.56 4.10 -0.04
CA PRO A 26 -17.21 2.88 -0.48
C PRO A 26 -17.11 1.82 0.61
N ASP A 27 -18.23 1.12 0.86
CA ASP A 27 -18.30 0.04 1.86
C ASP A 27 -17.31 -1.09 1.55
N ASN A 28 -17.02 -1.30 0.26
CA ASN A 28 -16.09 -2.32 -0.20
C ASN A 28 -14.76 -1.67 -0.62
N THR A 29 -13.71 -1.94 0.16
CA THR A 29 -12.37 -1.40 -0.06
C THR A 29 -11.50 -2.43 -0.79
N LEU A 30 -10.44 -1.97 -1.47
CA LEU A 30 -9.46 -2.86 -2.10
C LEU A 30 -8.88 -3.89 -1.10
N LEU A 31 -8.74 -3.52 0.18
CA LEU A 31 -8.25 -4.43 1.20
C LEU A 31 -9.23 -5.60 1.42
N PHE A 32 -10.53 -5.32 1.47
CA PHE A 32 -11.54 -6.39 1.57
C PHE A 32 -11.58 -7.24 0.31
N ASP A 33 -11.46 -6.64 -0.88
CA ASP A 33 -11.35 -7.38 -2.14
C ASP A 33 -10.14 -8.34 -2.13
N LEU A 34 -9.00 -7.90 -1.60
CA LEU A 34 -7.78 -8.71 -1.51
C LEU A 34 -7.91 -9.83 -0.46
N ILE A 35 -8.51 -9.55 0.70
CA ILE A 35 -8.76 -10.54 1.76
C ILE A 35 -9.74 -11.64 1.29
N ALA A 36 -10.79 -11.25 0.56
CA ALA A 36 -11.81 -12.18 0.07
C ALA A 36 -11.39 -12.92 -1.21
N LEU A 37 -10.26 -12.53 -1.81
CA LEU A 37 -9.80 -13.06 -3.09
C LEU A 37 -9.47 -14.55 -2.96
N LYS A 38 -9.95 -15.34 -3.92
CA LYS A 38 -9.63 -16.77 -4.01
C LYS A 38 -8.64 -17.02 -5.14
N LYS A 39 -7.80 -18.04 -4.95
CA LYS A 39 -6.78 -18.43 -5.93
C LYS A 39 -7.42 -18.80 -7.26
N GLU A 40 -8.51 -19.56 -7.23
CA GLU A 40 -9.20 -20.06 -8.42
C GLU A 40 -9.79 -18.92 -9.26
N ASP A 41 -10.20 -17.82 -8.63
CA ASP A 41 -10.72 -16.65 -9.32
C ASP A 41 -9.61 -15.93 -10.11
N VAL A 42 -8.41 -15.81 -9.51
CA VAL A 42 -7.24 -15.23 -10.18
C VAL A 42 -6.81 -16.08 -11.37
N GLU A 43 -6.69 -17.39 -11.17
CA GLU A 43 -6.28 -18.35 -12.21
C GLU A 43 -7.29 -18.43 -13.36
N SER A 44 -8.59 -18.39 -13.05
CA SER A 44 -9.67 -18.37 -14.05
C SER A 44 -9.98 -16.98 -14.61
N ASN A 45 -9.23 -15.94 -14.20
CA ASN A 45 -9.40 -14.55 -14.61
C ASN A 45 -10.81 -13.97 -14.34
N LYS A 46 -11.51 -14.51 -13.32
CA LYS A 46 -12.85 -14.10 -12.84
C LYS A 46 -12.77 -13.07 -11.71
N VAL A 47 -11.86 -12.11 -11.84
CA VAL A 47 -11.62 -11.08 -10.83
C VAL A 47 -11.99 -9.68 -11.33
N SER A 48 -12.11 -8.72 -10.41
CA SER A 48 -12.38 -7.33 -10.75
C SER A 48 -11.28 -6.72 -11.62
N LYS A 49 -11.61 -5.66 -12.38
CA LYS A 49 -10.64 -4.93 -13.21
C LYS A 49 -9.44 -4.43 -12.39
N THR A 50 -9.66 -4.05 -11.13
CA THR A 50 -8.62 -3.62 -10.21
C THR A 50 -7.63 -4.75 -9.91
N ILE A 51 -8.14 -5.94 -9.55
CA ILE A 51 -7.28 -7.11 -9.30
C ILE A 51 -6.51 -7.52 -10.56
N LYS A 52 -7.13 -7.46 -11.75
CA LYS A 52 -6.41 -7.71 -13.02
C LYS A 52 -5.24 -6.76 -13.22
N ASN A 53 -5.45 -5.47 -12.92
CA ASN A 53 -4.38 -4.47 -13.00
C ASN A 53 -3.27 -4.72 -11.98
N ILE A 54 -3.61 -5.17 -10.76
CA ILE A 54 -2.62 -5.57 -9.76
C ILE A 54 -1.81 -6.75 -10.28
N CYS A 55 -2.45 -7.84 -10.70
CA CYS A 55 -1.80 -9.04 -11.25
C CYS A 55 -0.83 -8.69 -12.38
N ARG A 56 -1.25 -7.83 -13.32
CA ARG A 56 -0.39 -7.35 -14.42
C ARG A 56 0.84 -6.58 -13.94
N ASN A 57 0.73 -5.81 -12.85
CA ASN A 57 1.84 -5.03 -12.33
C ASN A 57 2.81 -5.85 -11.49
N ILE A 58 2.31 -6.88 -10.79
CA ILE A 58 3.14 -7.70 -9.91
C ILE A 58 3.89 -8.81 -10.64
N LYS A 59 3.51 -9.16 -11.87
CA LYS A 59 4.25 -10.12 -12.71
C LYS A 59 5.42 -9.53 -13.52
N LYS A 60 5.98 -8.41 -13.06
CA LYS A 60 7.14 -7.80 -13.73
C LYS A 60 8.41 -8.51 -13.25
N GLU A 61 9.30 -8.84 -14.19
CA GLU A 61 10.65 -9.40 -14.00
C GLU A 61 11.59 -8.41 -13.30
N LYS A 62 11.30 -8.07 -12.05
CA LYS A 62 12.13 -7.21 -11.19
C LYS A 62 11.72 -7.33 -9.74
N ASN A 63 12.61 -6.90 -8.85
CA ASN A 63 12.28 -6.67 -7.45
C ASN A 63 11.17 -5.63 -7.34
N LEU A 64 10.21 -5.89 -6.45
CA LEU A 64 9.09 -4.97 -6.20
C LEU A 64 9.11 -4.46 -4.77
N PHE A 65 8.80 -3.18 -4.64
CA PHE A 65 8.60 -2.51 -3.36
C PHE A 65 7.25 -1.80 -3.43
N PHE A 66 6.27 -2.29 -2.69
CA PHE A 66 4.93 -1.72 -2.63
C PHE A 66 4.81 -0.77 -1.45
N TYR A 67 4.10 0.34 -1.63
CA TYR A 67 3.63 1.15 -0.52
C TYR A 67 2.11 1.00 -0.41
N TYR A 68 1.63 0.53 0.74
CA TYR A 68 0.21 0.52 1.03
C TYR A 68 -0.19 1.89 1.61
N PRO A 69 -1.00 2.68 0.91
CA PRO A 69 -1.14 4.12 1.17
C PRO A 69 -2.15 4.43 2.28
N TYR A 70 -2.11 3.67 3.39
CA TYR A 70 -2.92 3.90 4.58
C TYR A 70 -2.02 3.97 5.81
N GLU A 71 -2.37 4.89 6.72
CA GLU A 71 -1.67 5.06 7.99
C GLU A 71 -2.42 4.31 9.10
N PHE A 72 -1.69 3.48 9.84
CA PHE A 72 -2.18 2.81 11.03
C PHE A 72 -1.72 3.59 12.27
N SER A 73 -2.53 4.57 12.70
CA SER A 73 -2.24 5.42 13.86
C SER A 73 -2.99 4.93 15.09
N THR A 74 -2.28 4.68 16.20
CA THR A 74 -2.88 4.38 17.51
C THR A 74 -2.04 5.01 18.62
N ASP A 75 -2.66 5.26 19.79
CA ASP A 75 -1.96 5.80 20.97
C ASP A 75 -0.90 4.84 21.55
N LYS A 76 -0.87 3.59 21.10
CA LYS A 76 0.05 2.56 21.57
C LYS A 76 1.11 2.26 20.51
N ASN A 77 2.29 1.87 20.97
CA ASN A 77 3.30 1.27 20.10
C ASN A 77 2.78 -0.09 19.63
N ILE A 78 2.46 -0.19 18.34
CA ILE A 78 2.04 -1.44 17.71
C ILE A 78 3.29 -2.28 17.47
N ASN A 79 3.26 -3.54 17.91
CA ASN A 79 4.34 -4.46 17.60
C ASN A 79 4.33 -4.76 16.09
N PRO A 80 5.42 -4.49 15.33
CA PRO A 80 5.46 -4.74 13.89
C PRO A 80 5.12 -6.18 13.48
N LEU A 81 5.36 -7.16 14.35
CA LEU A 81 5.02 -8.56 14.11
C LEU A 81 3.50 -8.81 14.02
N GLN A 82 2.67 -7.92 14.57
CA GLN A 82 1.21 -8.04 14.48
C GLN A 82 0.71 -7.84 13.04
N PHE A 83 1.41 -7.02 12.25
CA PHE A 83 1.04 -6.77 10.86
C PHE A 83 1.45 -7.91 9.93
N GLU A 84 2.42 -8.76 10.28
CA GLU A 84 2.81 -9.91 9.45
C GLU A 84 1.61 -10.79 9.11
N LYS A 85 0.79 -11.12 10.12
CA LYS A 85 -0.43 -11.94 9.93
C LYS A 85 -1.47 -11.23 9.09
N LEU A 86 -1.70 -9.94 9.34
CA LEU A 86 -2.68 -9.14 8.61
C LEU A 86 -2.29 -9.04 7.13
N LEU A 87 -1.04 -8.66 6.85
CA LEU A 87 -0.51 -8.52 5.50
C LEU A 87 -0.49 -9.87 4.79
N THR A 88 -0.05 -10.93 5.46
CA THR A 88 -0.06 -12.29 4.89
C THR A 88 -1.48 -12.70 4.51
N SER A 89 -2.45 -12.52 5.40
CA SER A 89 -3.85 -12.85 5.12
C SER A 89 -4.38 -12.08 3.91
N ALA A 90 -4.18 -10.76 3.89
CA ALA A 90 -4.71 -9.90 2.84
C ALA A 90 -4.05 -10.11 1.47
N PHE A 91 -2.74 -10.37 1.42
CA PHE A 91 -2.00 -10.34 0.17
C PHE A 91 -1.52 -11.72 -0.31
N SER A 92 -1.70 -12.79 0.48
CA SER A 92 -1.18 -14.12 0.17
C SER A 92 -1.53 -14.61 -1.23
N VAL A 93 -2.79 -14.45 -1.67
CA VAL A 93 -3.22 -14.93 -2.99
C VAL A 93 -2.46 -14.23 -4.11
N ILE A 94 -2.33 -12.90 -4.07
CA ILE A 94 -1.63 -12.16 -5.11
C ILE A 94 -0.11 -12.38 -5.05
N MET A 95 0.46 -12.56 -3.86
CA MET A 95 1.90 -12.83 -3.71
C MET A 95 2.27 -14.24 -4.15
N ASN A 96 1.41 -15.23 -3.87
CA ASN A 96 1.56 -16.58 -4.41
C ASN A 96 1.42 -16.58 -5.94
N TYR A 97 0.49 -15.81 -6.49
CA TYR A 97 0.40 -15.61 -7.94
C TYR A 97 1.71 -15.04 -8.51
N ARG A 98 2.28 -14.00 -7.89
CA ARG A 98 3.58 -13.45 -8.29
C ARG A 98 4.70 -14.49 -8.20
N ASN A 99 4.80 -15.25 -7.11
CA ASN A 99 5.82 -16.28 -6.97
C ASN A 99 5.71 -17.36 -8.06
N ASN A 100 4.51 -17.66 -8.56
CA ASN A 100 4.35 -18.61 -9.66
C ASN A 100 4.79 -18.04 -11.02
N GLU A 101 4.61 -16.73 -11.22
CA GLU A 101 5.01 -16.06 -12.46
C GLU A 101 6.50 -15.68 -12.46
N GLU A 102 7.03 -15.21 -11.31
CA GLU A 102 8.32 -14.53 -11.16
C GLU A 102 8.98 -14.86 -9.80
N ASN A 103 9.48 -16.09 -9.62
CA ASN A 103 10.05 -16.55 -8.34
C ASN A 103 11.48 -16.06 -8.04
N ASN A 104 12.16 -15.45 -9.00
CA ASN A 104 13.58 -15.05 -8.86
C ASN A 104 13.77 -13.63 -8.30
N TYR A 105 12.68 -12.95 -7.97
CA TYR A 105 12.72 -11.53 -7.58
C TYR A 105 12.05 -11.27 -6.24
N ASP A 106 12.73 -10.47 -5.42
CA ASP A 106 12.27 -10.13 -4.10
C ASP A 106 11.04 -9.22 -4.14
N THR A 107 10.26 -9.29 -3.08
CA THR A 107 9.01 -8.55 -2.97
C THR A 107 8.83 -8.00 -1.58
N PHE A 108 8.75 -6.68 -1.50
CA PHE A 108 8.62 -5.95 -0.25
C PHE A 108 7.31 -5.17 -0.23
N ILE A 109 6.74 -5.02 0.96
CA ILE A 109 5.64 -4.10 1.22
C ILE A 109 6.00 -3.20 2.39
N CYS A 110 5.71 -1.92 2.22
CA CYS A 110 5.87 -0.88 3.21
C CYS A 110 4.48 -0.39 3.64
N ILE A 111 4.28 -0.31 4.95
CA ILE A 111 3.10 0.32 5.55
C ILE A 111 3.55 1.44 6.48
N LYS A 112 2.69 2.43 6.69
CA LYS A 112 2.92 3.46 7.69
C LYS A 112 2.20 3.12 9.00
N SER A 113 2.90 3.07 10.11
CA SER A 113 2.30 2.91 11.44
C SER A 113 2.90 3.92 12.41
N ASN A 114 2.04 4.76 12.99
CA ASN A 114 2.46 5.90 13.80
C ASN A 114 3.59 6.70 13.09
N ASN A 115 4.72 6.89 13.78
CA ASN A 115 5.88 7.64 13.30
C ASN A 115 6.89 6.78 12.53
N ASP A 116 6.57 5.53 12.21
CA ASP A 116 7.48 4.60 11.55
C ASP A 116 6.87 4.07 10.22
N PHE A 117 7.74 3.89 9.22
CA PHE A 117 7.49 3.08 8.03
C PHE A 117 8.00 1.68 8.29
N LEU A 118 7.10 0.70 8.27
CA LEU A 118 7.42 -0.70 8.55
C LEU A 118 7.56 -1.46 7.21
N ILE A 119 8.68 -2.15 7.03
CA ILE A 119 9.02 -2.86 5.79
C ILE A 119 8.98 -4.36 6.05
N TYR A 120 8.26 -5.07 5.17
CA TYR A 120 8.09 -6.51 5.21
C TYR A 120 8.50 -7.13 3.89
N GLU A 121 9.13 -8.29 3.95
CA GLU A 121 9.47 -9.11 2.79
C GLU A 121 8.51 -10.29 2.68
N TRP A 122 8.07 -10.59 1.46
CA TRP A 122 7.38 -11.83 1.16
C TRP A 122 8.38 -12.97 0.97
N ALA A 123 8.47 -13.86 1.96
CA ALA A 123 9.33 -15.03 1.91
C ALA A 123 8.69 -16.20 2.67
N ASN A 124 8.87 -17.43 2.15
CA ASN A 124 8.30 -18.65 2.74
C ASN A 124 6.77 -18.57 2.91
N ASN A 125 6.08 -18.05 1.90
CA ASN A 125 4.61 -17.90 1.85
C ASN A 125 4.01 -17.01 2.96
N LYS A 126 4.78 -16.06 3.49
CA LYS A 126 4.32 -15.08 4.46
C LYS A 126 5.12 -13.78 4.36
N PHE A 127 4.55 -12.70 4.90
CA PHE A 127 5.30 -11.48 5.16
C PHE A 127 6.08 -11.60 6.46
N ASN A 128 7.36 -11.29 6.40
CA ASN A 128 8.26 -11.23 7.55
C ASN A 128 8.73 -9.79 7.71
N PHE A 129 8.72 -9.27 8.94
CA PHE A 129 9.24 -7.96 9.25
C PHE A 129 10.76 -7.93 9.05
N ILE A 130 11.26 -6.93 8.33
CA ILE A 130 12.69 -6.81 7.99
C ILE A 130 13.28 -5.57 8.63
N ASP A 131 12.60 -4.43 8.51
CA ASP A 131 13.15 -3.16 8.97
C ASP A 131 12.04 -2.14 9.27
N LYS A 132 12.41 -1.09 10.01
CA LYS A 132 11.59 0.10 10.18
C LYS A 132 12.40 1.37 10.01
N VAL A 133 11.80 2.33 9.32
CA VAL A 133 12.39 3.66 9.08
C VAL A 133 11.51 4.69 9.76
N SER A 134 12.09 5.49 10.65
CA SER A 134 11.34 6.58 11.26
C SER A 134 10.97 7.64 10.22
N GLU A 135 9.74 8.15 10.29
CA GLU A 135 9.27 9.27 9.44
C GLU A 135 10.16 10.50 9.60
N PHE A 136 10.83 10.66 10.74
CA PHE A 136 11.78 11.74 10.99
C PHE A 136 12.99 11.72 10.06
N LEU A 137 13.33 10.56 9.50
CA LEU A 137 14.41 10.42 8.53
C LEU A 137 13.94 10.67 7.08
N CYS A 138 12.63 10.77 6.85
CA CYS A 138 12.04 11.02 5.55
C CYS A 138 11.73 12.51 5.38
N SER A 139 12.71 13.32 4.99
CA SER A 139 12.56 14.78 4.80
C SER A 139 11.35 15.13 3.93
N ASN A 140 11.24 14.51 2.75
CA ASN A 140 10.14 14.79 1.83
C ASN A 140 8.77 14.46 2.43
N TYR A 141 8.69 13.40 3.24
CA TYR A 141 7.44 13.04 3.91
C TYR A 141 7.06 14.06 4.98
N ARG A 142 8.05 14.55 5.76
CA ARG A 142 7.84 15.63 6.72
C ARG A 142 7.40 16.91 6.04
N ASP A 143 8.07 17.30 4.96
CA ASP A 143 7.74 18.50 4.20
C ASP A 143 6.30 18.42 3.70
N ILE A 144 5.90 17.30 3.06
CA ILE A 144 4.51 17.08 2.64
C ILE A 144 3.53 17.18 3.82
N LYS A 145 3.83 16.59 4.98
CA LYS A 145 2.97 16.63 6.17
C LYS A 145 2.76 18.06 6.71
N LEU A 146 3.76 18.93 6.57
CA LEU A 146 3.64 20.35 6.93
C LEU A 146 2.69 21.12 6.00
N TYR A 147 2.62 20.73 4.71
CA TYR A 147 1.70 21.33 3.73
C TYR A 147 0.31 20.68 3.71
N SER A 148 0.14 19.50 4.32
CA SER A 148 -1.12 18.75 4.42
C SER A 148 -2.12 19.30 5.45
N LEU A 149 -1.85 20.45 6.08
CA LEU A 149 -2.67 21.04 7.15
C LEU A 149 -3.88 21.86 6.66
N TYR A 150 -4.39 21.62 5.46
CA TYR A 150 -5.57 22.30 4.90
C TYR A 150 -6.58 21.33 4.31
#